data_AF-A0A822ARE5-F1
#
_entry.id   AF-A0A822ARE5-F1
#
_cell.length_a   1.000
_cell.length_b   1.000
_cell.length_c   1.000
_cell.angle_alpha   90.00
_cell.angle_beta   90.00
_cell.angle_gamma   90.00
#
_symmetry.space_group_name_H-M   'P 1'
#
loop_
_entity.id
_entity.type
_entity.pdbx_description
1 polymer ?
#
loop_
_entity_poly.entity_id
_entity_poly.type
_entity_poly.pdbx_seq_one_letter_code
_entity_poly.pdbx_strand_id
1 'polypeptide(L)'
;MKELSDQITLICSTYFRAITSQELLYRLPNLYNLQNYMKFLDKVLGFWCKRSILETSNFEERIAVAERFIQIAIRAYEKKNFAGVFAIIFGGIIDLEKSLPHTWDRLSKQSRTFVTLVDDMLGEDSHFKLYFEKLRRSPLPVVPFIANNQTRIAQMKEKHNVIVLPTGETLINFRKFQQIG
;
A
#
# COMPACT_ATOMS: atom_id res chain seq x y z
N MET A 1 20.80 -6.98 -4.26
CA MET A 1 19.31 -6.92 -4.33
C MET A 1 18.62 -7.23 -3.01
N LYS A 2 18.98 -8.33 -2.34
CA LYS A 2 18.46 -8.69 -1.02
C LYS A 2 18.60 -7.54 -0.02
N GLU A 3 19.80 -7.01 0.14
CA GLU A 3 20.11 -5.92 1.07
C GLU A 3 19.24 -4.67 0.87
N LEU A 4 19.04 -4.23 -0.38
CA LEU A 4 18.20 -3.06 -0.67
C LEU A 4 16.73 -3.28 -0.29
N SER A 5 16.17 -4.46 -0.59
CA SER A 5 14.81 -4.82 -0.16
C SER A 5 14.69 -4.87 1.37
N ASP A 6 15.74 -5.34 2.04
CA ASP A 6 15.81 -5.41 3.51
C ASP A 6 15.82 -4.01 4.13
N GLN A 7 16.63 -3.10 3.58
CA GLN A 7 16.69 -1.70 4.02
C GLN A 7 15.37 -0.97 3.78
N ILE A 8 14.77 -1.11 2.59
CA ILE A 8 13.44 -0.54 2.30
C ILE A 8 12.41 -1.05 3.30
N THR A 9 12.45 -2.34 3.62
CA THR A 9 11.52 -2.94 4.59
C THR A 9 11.72 -2.39 6.00
N LEU A 10 12.96 -2.19 6.43
CA LEU A 10 13.27 -1.60 7.73
C LEU A 10 12.76 -0.14 7.82
N ILE A 11 12.97 0.64 6.76
CA ILE A 11 12.51 2.03 6.69
C ILE A 11 10.98 2.08 6.69
N CYS A 12 10.30 1.30 5.84
CA CYS A 12 8.84 1.21 5.84
C CYS A 12 8.29 0.84 7.23
N SER A 13 8.91 -0.15 7.89
CA SER A 13 8.53 -0.57 9.24
C SER A 13 8.71 0.56 10.26
N THR A 14 9.79 1.33 10.15
CA THR A 14 10.10 2.45 11.07
C THR A 14 9.05 3.55 10.95
N TYR A 15 8.73 3.98 9.72
CA TYR A 15 7.67 4.96 9.51
C TYR A 15 6.31 4.43 9.97
N PHE A 16 5.97 3.18 9.64
CA PHE A 16 4.70 2.58 10.05
C PHE A 16 4.55 2.54 11.58
N ARG A 17 5.60 2.15 12.31
CA ARG A 17 5.60 2.08 13.78
C ARG A 17 5.46 3.44 14.46
N ALA A 18 5.83 4.51 13.79
CA ALA A 18 5.68 5.87 14.31
C ALA A 18 4.23 6.38 14.23
N ILE A 19 3.38 5.75 13.41
CA ILE A 19 1.98 6.17 13.26
C ILE A 19 1.20 5.81 14.52
N THR A 20 0.57 6.82 15.11
CA THR A 20 -0.26 6.63 16.31
C THR A 20 -1.68 6.23 15.94
N SER A 21 -2.35 5.48 16.83
CA SER A 21 -3.78 5.15 16.66
C SER A 21 -4.65 6.40 16.56
N GLN A 22 -4.24 7.52 17.17
CA GLN A 22 -4.96 8.78 17.11
C GLN A 22 -4.94 9.39 15.69
N GLU A 23 -3.81 9.32 14.99
CA GLU A 23 -3.67 9.76 13.60
C GLU A 23 -4.54 8.94 12.65
N LEU A 24 -4.73 7.65 12.93
CA LEU A 24 -5.60 6.78 12.13
C LEU A 24 -7.08 7.05 12.40
N LEU A 25 -7.46 7.32 13.65
CA LEU A 25 -8.87 7.38 14.05
C LEU A 25 -9.48 8.78 14.00
N TYR A 26 -8.80 9.83 14.44
CA TYR A 26 -9.48 11.05 14.90
C TYR A 26 -9.47 12.22 13.92
N ARG A 27 -9.06 12.04 12.66
CA ARG A 27 -9.03 13.14 11.65
C ARG A 27 -8.36 14.38 12.25
N LEU A 28 -7.26 14.17 12.99
CA LEU A 28 -6.56 15.23 13.69
C LEU A 28 -6.05 16.26 12.69
N PRO A 29 -5.96 17.55 13.07
CA PRO A 29 -5.38 18.58 12.22
C PRO A 29 -3.89 18.30 11.93
N ASN A 30 -3.21 17.56 12.82
CA ASN A 30 -1.80 17.20 12.67
C ASN A 30 -1.65 15.68 12.50
N LEU A 31 -1.44 15.25 11.25
CA LEU A 31 -1.22 13.85 10.85
C LEU A 31 0.26 13.61 10.52
N TYR A 32 1.18 14.15 11.32
CA TYR A 32 2.60 14.24 10.98
C TYR A 32 3.24 12.90 10.58
N ASN A 33 3.08 11.84 11.38
CA ASN A 33 3.69 10.54 11.11
C ASN A 33 3.03 9.85 9.93
N LEU A 34 1.70 9.92 9.85
CA LEU A 34 0.95 9.36 8.72
C LEU A 34 1.31 10.07 7.41
N GLN A 35 1.42 11.40 7.42
CA GLN A 35 1.86 12.19 6.25
C GLN A 35 3.28 11.86 5.86
N ASN A 36 4.21 11.73 6.82
CA ASN A 36 5.58 11.34 6.55
C ASN A 36 5.68 9.92 5.96
N TYR A 37 4.89 8.99 6.47
CA TYR A 37 4.80 7.63 5.92
C TYR A 37 4.30 7.65 4.47
N MET A 38 3.19 8.35 4.21
CA MET A 38 2.63 8.48 2.86
C MET A 38 3.61 9.19 1.92
N LYS A 39 4.27 10.24 2.39
CA LYS A 39 5.30 10.98 1.64
C LYS A 39 6.49 10.08 1.31
N PHE A 40 6.94 9.24 2.24
CA PHE A 40 8.00 8.29 1.96
C PHE A 40 7.58 7.29 0.86
N LEU A 41 6.40 6.69 0.97
CA LEU A 41 5.93 5.72 -0.03
C LEU A 41 5.75 6.34 -1.42
N ASP A 42 5.08 7.48 -1.52
CA ASP A 42 4.77 8.12 -2.80
C ASP A 42 5.95 8.93 -3.34
N LYS A 43 6.40 9.94 -2.57
CA LYS A 43 7.38 10.95 -3.05
C LYS A 43 8.82 10.49 -2.98
N VAL A 44 9.14 9.45 -2.22
CA VAL A 44 10.50 8.91 -2.16
C VAL A 44 10.57 7.59 -2.92
N LEU A 45 9.89 6.54 -2.47
CA LEU A 45 10.07 5.21 -3.04
C LEU A 45 9.42 5.07 -4.43
N GLY A 46 8.15 5.42 -4.57
CA GLY A 46 7.42 5.35 -5.84
C GLY A 46 8.01 6.28 -6.89
N PHE A 47 8.20 7.55 -6.53
CA PHE A 47 8.83 8.54 -7.41
C PHE A 47 10.25 8.15 -7.83
N TRP A 48 11.09 7.64 -6.90
CA TRP A 48 12.43 7.16 -7.24
C TRP A 48 12.40 6.01 -8.25
N CYS A 49 11.47 5.06 -8.09
CA CYS A 49 11.26 3.99 -9.06
C CYS A 49 10.91 4.55 -10.45
N LYS A 50 9.87 5.40 -10.52
CA LYS A 50 9.41 6.01 -11.79
C LYS A 50 10.51 6.80 -12.47
N ARG A 51 11.17 7.68 -11.72
CA ARG A 51 12.26 8.53 -12.20
C ARG A 51 13.43 7.70 -12.73
N SER A 52 13.87 6.68 -11.98
CA SER A 52 14.98 5.81 -12.40
C SER A 52 14.72 5.13 -13.74
N ILE A 53 13.47 4.74 -14.00
CA ILE A 53 13.08 4.11 -15.27
C ILE A 53 13.02 5.14 -16.40
N LEU A 54 12.36 6.28 -16.16
CA LEU A 54 12.16 7.32 -17.18
C LEU A 54 13.45 8.05 -17.58
N GLU A 55 14.39 8.23 -16.66
CA GLU A 55 15.68 8.87 -16.94
C GLU A 55 16.69 7.91 -17.63
N THR A 56 16.39 6.61 -17.72
CA THR A 56 17.25 5.65 -18.42
C THR A 56 17.00 5.68 -19.93
N SER A 57 17.94 6.29 -20.66
CA SER A 57 17.86 6.47 -22.12
C SER A 57 18.02 5.15 -22.89
N ASN A 58 18.96 4.30 -22.49
CA ASN A 58 19.21 3.02 -23.13
C ASN A 58 18.03 2.06 -22.92
N PHE A 59 17.54 1.44 -24.00
CA PHE A 59 16.37 0.56 -23.98
C PHE A 59 16.58 -0.69 -23.11
N GLU A 60 17.69 -1.39 -23.30
CA GLU A 60 18.01 -2.63 -22.57
C GLU A 60 18.28 -2.35 -21.09
N GLU A 61 18.98 -1.26 -20.79
CA GLU A 61 19.20 -0.83 -19.40
C GLU A 61 17.89 -0.46 -18.71
N ARG A 62 16.99 0.23 -19.40
CA ARG A 62 15.69 0.60 -18.83
C ARG A 62 14.85 -0.63 -18.48
N ILE A 63 14.86 -1.66 -19.35
CA ILE A 63 14.23 -2.96 -19.04
C ILE A 63 14.86 -3.56 -17.79
N ALA A 64 16.19 -3.60 -17.71
CA ALA A 64 16.91 -4.13 -16.55
C ALA A 64 16.60 -3.36 -15.26
N VAL A 65 16.44 -2.03 -15.32
CA VAL A 65 16.04 -1.19 -14.17
C VAL A 65 14.62 -1.53 -13.73
N ALA A 66 13.66 -1.61 -14.66
CA ALA A 66 12.28 -1.97 -14.33
C ALA A 66 12.18 -3.37 -13.72
N GLU A 67 12.84 -4.37 -14.32
CA GLU A 67 12.97 -5.73 -13.78
C GLU A 67 13.55 -5.73 -12.36
N ARG A 68 14.59 -4.93 -12.14
CA ARG A 68 15.25 -4.81 -10.84
C ARG A 68 14.29 -4.29 -9.77
N PHE A 69 13.46 -3.29 -10.07
CA PHE A 69 12.44 -2.80 -9.15
C PHE A 69 11.35 -3.83 -8.87
N ILE A 70 10.88 -4.55 -9.89
CA ILE A 70 9.89 -5.61 -9.71
C ILE A 70 10.44 -6.74 -8.83
N GLN A 71 11.72 -7.12 -8.99
CA GLN A 71 12.39 -8.08 -8.11
C GLN A 71 12.52 -7.59 -6.66
N ILE A 72 12.66 -6.28 -6.43
CA ILE A 72 12.61 -5.71 -5.07
C ILE A 72 11.20 -5.87 -4.50
N ALA A 73 10.17 -5.57 -5.30
CA ALA A 73 8.78 -5.71 -4.90
C ALA A 73 8.42 -7.18 -4.59
N ILE A 74 8.86 -8.14 -5.41
CA ILE A 74 8.66 -9.58 -5.13
C ILE A 74 9.27 -9.96 -3.77
N ARG A 75 10.50 -9.52 -3.48
CA ARG A 75 11.14 -9.77 -2.17
C ARG A 75 10.43 -9.06 -1.02
N ALA A 76 9.96 -7.83 -1.24
CA ALA A 76 9.15 -7.12 -0.26
C ALA A 76 7.84 -7.89 0.03
N TYR A 77 7.24 -8.49 -0.99
CA TYR A 77 6.05 -9.34 -0.85
C TYR A 77 6.33 -10.61 -0.05
N GLU A 78 7.45 -11.31 -0.29
CA GLU A 78 7.90 -12.46 0.51
C GLU A 78 8.08 -12.09 2.00
N LYS A 79 8.53 -10.86 2.26
CA LYS A 79 8.68 -10.29 3.60
C LYS A 79 7.40 -9.70 4.19
N LYS A 80 6.28 -9.81 3.48
CA LYS A 80 4.98 -9.21 3.82
C LYS A 80 5.08 -7.69 4.07
N ASN A 81 5.99 -7.02 3.37
CA ASN A 81 6.07 -5.57 3.29
C ASN A 81 5.16 -5.08 2.15
N PHE A 82 3.85 -5.10 2.39
CA PHE A 82 2.86 -4.69 1.39
C PHE A 82 3.00 -3.21 1.05
N ALA A 83 3.35 -2.36 2.02
CA ALA A 83 3.60 -0.95 1.79
C ALA A 83 4.66 -0.69 0.71
N GLY A 84 5.80 -1.36 0.81
CA GLY A 84 6.88 -1.26 -0.18
C GLY A 84 6.48 -1.83 -1.55
N VAL A 85 5.74 -2.95 -1.56
CA VAL A 85 5.21 -3.54 -2.80
C VAL A 85 4.34 -2.53 -3.53
N PHE A 86 3.33 -1.98 -2.85
CA PHE A 86 2.40 -1.04 -3.47
C PHE A 86 3.08 0.26 -3.89
N ALA A 87 4.01 0.78 -3.08
CA ALA A 87 4.78 1.97 -3.45
C ALA A 87 5.59 1.79 -4.74
N ILE A 88 6.26 0.64 -4.93
CA ILE A 88 7.03 0.37 -6.15
C ILE A 88 6.10 0.14 -7.34
N ILE A 89 5.10 -0.73 -7.18
CA ILE A 89 4.24 -1.15 -8.30
C ILE A 89 3.37 0.01 -8.77
N PHE A 90 2.59 0.62 -7.88
CA PHE A 90 1.71 1.73 -8.26
C PHE A 90 2.44 3.06 -8.46
N GLY A 91 3.57 3.27 -7.76
CA GLY A 91 4.33 4.50 -7.89
C GLY A 91 5.20 4.57 -9.15
N GLY A 92 5.62 3.43 -9.71
CA GLY A 92 6.58 3.45 -10.82
C GLY A 92 6.46 2.37 -11.89
N ILE A 93 5.72 1.27 -11.69
CA ILE A 93 5.65 0.15 -12.65
C ILE A 93 4.33 0.07 -13.39
N ILE A 94 3.19 0.30 -12.71
CA ILE A 94 1.85 0.05 -13.25
C ILE A 94 1.56 0.88 -14.51
N ASP A 95 2.09 2.11 -14.57
CA ASP A 95 1.90 3.01 -15.70
C ASP A 95 2.73 2.62 -16.94
N LEU A 96 3.70 1.70 -16.81
CA LEU A 96 4.63 1.36 -17.90
C LEU A 96 3.91 0.72 -19.08
N GLU A 97 2.86 -0.08 -18.83
CA GLU A 97 2.06 -0.70 -19.89
C GLU A 97 1.45 0.35 -20.82
N LYS A 98 0.95 1.45 -20.24
CA LYS A 98 0.32 2.56 -20.98
C LYS A 98 1.36 3.54 -21.55
N SER A 99 2.39 3.85 -20.77
CA SER A 99 3.33 4.95 -21.06
C SER A 99 4.57 4.50 -21.86
N LEU A 100 5.01 3.25 -21.66
CA LEU A 100 6.22 2.67 -22.27
C LEU A 100 5.94 1.22 -22.73
N PRO A 101 4.99 1.00 -23.65
CA PRO A 101 4.50 -0.34 -24.02
C PRO A 101 5.62 -1.27 -24.49
N HIS A 102 6.57 -0.77 -25.30
CA HIS A 102 7.72 -1.59 -25.74
C HIS A 102 8.64 -2.04 -24.60
N THR A 103 8.76 -1.24 -23.54
CA THR A 103 9.54 -1.62 -22.35
C THR A 103 8.77 -2.67 -21.55
N TRP A 104 7.46 -2.46 -21.37
CA TRP A 104 6.56 -3.41 -20.71
C TRP A 104 6.53 -4.77 -21.39
N ASP A 105 6.44 -4.80 -22.72
CA ASP A 105 6.37 -6.03 -23.51
C ASP A 105 7.61 -6.92 -23.39
N ARG A 106 8.76 -6.28 -23.12
CA ARG A 106 10.06 -6.93 -22.94
C ARG A 106 10.32 -7.40 -21.52
N LEU A 107 9.49 -7.02 -20.55
CA LEU A 107 9.58 -7.59 -19.21
C LEU A 107 9.31 -9.09 -19.25
N SER A 108 9.96 -9.81 -18.34
CA SER A 108 9.77 -11.22 -18.10
C SER A 108 8.32 -11.52 -17.75
N LYS A 109 7.87 -12.71 -18.14
CA LYS A 109 6.51 -13.19 -17.81
C LYS A 109 6.26 -13.16 -16.31
N GLN A 110 7.25 -13.54 -15.49
CA GLN A 110 7.15 -13.51 -14.03
C GLN A 110 6.86 -12.09 -13.52
N SER A 111 7.59 -11.10 -14.01
CA SER A 111 7.44 -9.71 -13.58
C SER A 111 6.07 -9.14 -13.94
N ARG A 112 5.60 -9.36 -15.17
CA ARG A 112 4.24 -8.93 -15.56
C ARG A 112 3.15 -9.64 -14.75
N THR A 113 3.25 -10.95 -14.56
CA THR A 113 2.29 -11.70 -13.73
C THR A 113 2.27 -11.20 -12.29
N PHE A 114 3.43 -10.84 -11.72
CA PHE A 114 3.48 -10.26 -10.38
C PHE A 114 2.82 -8.88 -10.32
N VAL A 115 3.00 -8.02 -11.33
CA VAL A 115 2.33 -6.71 -11.39
C VAL A 115 0.81 -6.90 -11.44
N THR A 116 0.30 -7.79 -12.30
CA THR A 116 -1.14 -8.11 -12.37
C THR A 116 -1.68 -8.63 -11.05
N LEU A 117 -0.96 -9.55 -10.39
CA LEU A 117 -1.32 -10.05 -9.05
C LEU A 117 -1.49 -8.91 -8.04
N VAL A 118 -0.59 -7.92 -8.06
CA VAL A 118 -0.61 -6.78 -7.14
C VAL A 118 -1.73 -5.80 -7.52
N ASP A 119 -2.01 -5.62 -8.81
CA ASP A 119 -3.11 -4.79 -9.29
C ASP A 119 -4.47 -5.36 -8.86
N ASP A 120 -4.67 -6.67 -9.06
CA ASP A 120 -5.88 -7.40 -8.64
C ASP A 120 -6.13 -7.26 -7.13
N MET A 121 -5.08 -7.17 -6.31
CA MET A 121 -5.23 -6.98 -4.85
C MET A 121 -5.91 -5.66 -4.48
N LEU A 122 -5.77 -4.62 -5.31
CA LEU A 122 -6.38 -3.30 -5.10
C LEU A 122 -7.63 -3.07 -5.94
N GLY A 123 -8.06 -4.06 -6.74
CA GLY A 123 -9.18 -3.93 -7.67
C GLY A 123 -10.37 -3.19 -7.05
N GLU A 124 -10.74 -2.07 -7.68
CA GLU A 124 -11.70 -1.07 -7.15
C GLU A 124 -13.06 -1.70 -6.87
N ASP A 125 -13.49 -2.64 -7.72
CA ASP A 125 -14.76 -3.38 -7.61
C ASP A 125 -14.89 -4.19 -6.31
N SER A 126 -13.75 -4.56 -5.71
CA SER A 126 -13.70 -5.39 -4.50
C SER A 126 -13.36 -4.60 -3.23
N HIS A 127 -13.14 -3.28 -3.33
CA HIS A 127 -12.71 -2.43 -2.22
C HIS A 127 -11.57 -3.05 -1.39
N PHE A 128 -10.49 -3.47 -2.06
CA PHE A 128 -9.30 -4.06 -1.43
C PHE A 128 -9.54 -5.41 -0.73
N LYS A 129 -10.62 -6.13 -1.04
CA LYS A 129 -10.98 -7.38 -0.35
C LYS A 129 -9.85 -8.42 -0.38
N LEU A 130 -9.27 -8.66 -1.56
CA LEU A 130 -8.17 -9.61 -1.74
C LEU A 130 -6.94 -9.21 -0.92
N TYR A 131 -6.60 -7.92 -0.93
CA TYR A 131 -5.53 -7.40 -0.07
C TYR A 131 -5.81 -7.65 1.42
N PHE A 132 -7.01 -7.34 1.92
CA PHE A 132 -7.33 -7.54 3.33
C PHE A 132 -7.37 -9.01 3.74
N GLU A 133 -7.86 -9.91 2.87
CA GLU A 133 -7.79 -11.35 3.09
C GLU A 133 -6.36 -11.85 3.19
N LYS A 134 -5.48 -11.39 2.28
CA LYS A 134 -4.05 -11.71 2.33
C LYS A 134 -3.40 -11.17 3.59
N LEU A 135 -3.71 -9.92 3.97
CA LEU A 135 -3.17 -9.28 5.16
C LEU A 135 -3.55 -10.07 6.43
N ARG A 136 -4.82 -10.47 6.58
CA ARG A 136 -5.30 -11.26 7.72
C ARG A 136 -4.65 -12.64 7.82
N ARG A 137 -4.33 -13.27 6.69
CA ARG A 137 -3.68 -14.60 6.64
C ARG A 137 -2.15 -14.53 6.77
N SER A 138 -1.56 -13.34 6.74
CA SER A 138 -0.10 -13.19 6.75
C SER A 138 0.47 -13.35 8.16
N PRO A 139 1.44 -14.25 8.39
CA PRO A 139 2.07 -14.38 9.70
C PRO A 139 2.98 -13.18 9.97
N LEU A 140 2.89 -12.65 11.19
CA LEU A 140 3.73 -11.55 11.66
C LEU A 140 5.23 -11.89 11.52
N PRO A 141 6.11 -10.89 11.32
CA PRO A 141 5.83 -9.46 11.16
C PRO A 141 5.26 -9.10 9.78
N VAL A 142 4.48 -8.02 9.71
CA VAL A 142 3.86 -7.49 8.49
C VAL A 142 3.94 -5.96 8.47
N VAL A 143 4.20 -5.37 7.30
CA VAL A 143 4.11 -3.91 7.10
C VAL A 143 2.93 -3.63 6.17
N PRO A 144 1.77 -3.23 6.70
CA PRO A 144 0.57 -3.04 5.91
C PRO A 144 0.64 -1.75 5.10
N PHE A 145 0.08 -1.78 3.90
CA PHE A 145 -0.28 -0.57 3.18
C PHE A 145 -1.55 0.05 3.77
N ILE A 146 -1.46 1.34 4.09
CA ILE A 146 -2.54 2.14 4.63
C ILE A 146 -3.18 2.90 3.46
N ALA A 147 -4.00 2.21 2.67
CA ALA A 147 -4.84 2.87 1.66
C ALA A 147 -5.86 3.74 2.38
N ASN A 148 -5.86 5.06 2.14
CA ASN A 148 -6.70 6.08 2.75
C ASN A 148 -7.83 5.55 3.65
N ASN A 149 -7.47 5.17 4.88
CA ASN A 149 -8.39 4.60 5.86
C ASN A 149 -9.51 5.59 6.21
N GLN A 150 -9.35 6.88 5.85
CA GLN A 150 -10.34 7.91 6.07
C GLN A 150 -11.69 7.59 5.45
N THR A 151 -11.75 7.00 4.24
CA THR A 151 -13.05 6.65 3.61
C THR A 151 -13.70 5.47 4.33
N ARG A 152 -12.94 4.43 4.69
CA ARG A 152 -13.48 3.28 5.43
C ARG A 152 -13.84 3.61 6.88
N ILE A 153 -13.02 4.39 7.57
CA ILE A 153 -13.27 4.86 8.93
C ILE A 153 -14.43 5.85 8.93
N ALA A 154 -14.55 6.73 7.93
CA ALA A 154 -15.71 7.61 7.78
C ALA A 154 -16.99 6.80 7.49
N GLN A 155 -16.96 5.87 6.54
CA GLN A 155 -18.09 4.97 6.24
C GLN A 155 -18.48 4.10 7.44
N MET A 156 -17.49 3.58 8.19
CA MET A 156 -17.74 2.86 9.43
C MET A 156 -18.32 3.82 10.47
N LYS A 157 -17.81 5.04 10.66
CA LYS A 157 -18.31 6.01 11.66
C LYS A 157 -19.70 6.57 11.34
N GLU A 158 -20.02 6.84 10.08
CA GLU A 158 -21.30 7.41 9.65
C GLU A 158 -22.48 6.46 9.89
N LYS A 159 -22.25 5.15 9.79
CA LYS A 159 -23.32 4.15 9.99
C LYS A 159 -23.39 3.70 11.45
N HIS A 160 -24.18 4.38 12.29
CA HIS A 160 -24.69 3.89 13.59
C HIS A 160 -23.65 3.71 14.72
N ASN A 161 -23.05 4.79 15.23
CA ASN A 161 -22.28 4.77 16.50
C ASN A 161 -23.19 4.60 17.73
N VAL A 162 -24.48 4.80 17.53
CA VAL A 162 -25.50 4.86 18.57
C VAL A 162 -26.73 4.10 18.10
N ILE A 163 -27.31 3.33 19.03
CA ILE A 163 -28.57 2.62 18.87
C ILE A 163 -29.63 3.51 19.49
N VAL A 164 -30.58 3.98 18.68
CA VAL A 164 -31.74 4.71 19.20
C VAL A 164 -32.82 3.67 19.49
N LEU A 165 -33.18 3.53 20.76
CA LEU A 165 -34.26 2.65 21.19
C LEU A 165 -35.62 3.25 20.78
N PRO A 166 -36.67 2.42 20.66
CA PRO A 166 -38.03 2.90 20.43
C PRO A 166 -38.52 3.90 21.49
N THR A 167 -37.90 3.91 22.66
CA THR A 167 -38.13 4.82 23.78
C THR A 167 -37.50 6.21 23.59
N GLY A 168 -36.69 6.39 22.54
CA GLY A 168 -35.92 7.62 22.30
C GLY A 168 -34.55 7.67 22.99
N GLU A 169 -34.24 6.69 23.84
CA GLU A 169 -32.92 6.58 24.48
C GLU A 169 -31.83 6.20 23.48
N THR A 170 -30.66 6.80 23.66
CA THR A 170 -29.53 6.67 22.74
C THR A 170 -28.40 5.88 23.42
N LEU A 171 -28.14 4.66 22.97
CA LEU A 171 -27.13 3.75 23.55
C LEU A 171 -25.88 3.63 22.68
N ILE A 172 -24.71 3.55 23.30
CA ILE A 172 -23.45 3.32 22.59
C ILE A 172 -23.43 1.90 21.98
N ASN A 173 -23.11 1.80 20.69
CA ASN A 173 -22.97 0.51 20.02
C ASN A 173 -21.60 -0.13 20.32
N PHE A 174 -21.45 -0.77 21.48
CA PHE A 174 -20.19 -1.39 21.91
C PHE A 174 -19.67 -2.48 20.95
N ARG A 175 -20.55 -3.23 20.27
CA ARG A 175 -20.16 -4.23 19.27
C ARG A 175 -19.36 -3.61 18.12
N LYS A 176 -19.67 -2.37 17.76
CA LYS A 176 -18.95 -1.65 16.73
C LYS A 176 -17.61 -1.12 17.21
N PHE A 177 -17.52 -0.66 18.45
CA PHE A 177 -16.23 -0.28 19.05
C PHE A 177 -15.25 -1.45 19.10
N GLN A 178 -15.73 -2.68 19.35
CA GLN A 178 -14.93 -3.90 19.26
C GLN A 178 -14.48 -4.26 17.83
N GLN A 179 -15.11 -3.73 16.79
CA GLN A 179 -14.67 -3.91 15.40
C GLN A 179 -13.65 -2.84 14.96
N ILE A 180 -13.50 -1.77 15.76
CA ILE A 180 -12.60 -0.64 15.48
C ILE A 180 -11.29 -0.76 16.27
N GLY A 181 -11.35 -1.27 17.51
CA GLY A 181 -10.18 -1.56 18.36
C GLY A 181 -9.59 -2.93 18.09
#